data_AF-A0A7V2FZR1-F1
#
_entry.id   AF-A0A7V2FZR1-F1
#
_cell.length_a   1.000
_cell.length_b   1.000
_cell.length_c   1.000
_cell.angle_alpha   90.00
_cell.angle_beta   90.00
_cell.angle_gamma   90.00
#
_symmetry.space_group_name_H-M   'P 1'
#
loop_
_entity.id
_entity.type
_entity.pdbx_description
1 polymer ?
#
loop_
_entity_poly.entity_id
_entity_poly.type
_entity_poly.pdbx_seq_one_letter_code
_entity_poly.pdbx_strand_id
1 'polypeptide(L)'
;MKEAALLAKQGFHATAIYLGGYAVECLLKAMICRRLDQEALPVMFHSHDLEALLFFSGLTRRMEANKPVHRSFAKVKDMWKLDTDQSIRYRDPASVGEKDWRLFFRWLNHEKVGVMAWLRSQKI
;
A
#
# COMPACT_ATOMS: atom_id res chain seq x y z
N MET A 1 0.63 -0.48 10.86
CA MET A 1 1.53 -1.63 10.53
C MET A 1 1.74 -2.57 11.71
N LYS A 2 1.94 -2.04 12.93
CA LYS A 2 1.98 -2.86 14.14
C LYS A 2 0.68 -3.65 14.33
N GLU A 3 -0.44 -2.99 14.06
CA GLU A 3 -1.81 -3.50 14.12
C GLU A 3 -2.03 -4.60 13.07
N ALA A 4 -1.64 -4.35 11.82
CA ALA A 4 -1.69 -5.35 10.76
C ALA A 4 -0.92 -6.63 11.13
N ALA A 5 0.29 -6.47 11.68
CA ALA A 5 1.09 -7.61 12.12
C ALA A 5 0.47 -8.35 13.31
N LEU A 6 -0.16 -7.65 14.25
CA LEU A 6 -0.87 -8.25 15.39
C LEU A 6 -2.07 -9.08 14.92
N LEU A 7 -2.88 -8.52 14.02
CA LEU A 7 -4.04 -9.21 13.45
C LEU A 7 -3.65 -10.49 12.69
N ALA A 8 -2.58 -10.42 11.90
CA ALA A 8 -2.09 -11.60 11.19
C ALA A 8 -1.63 -12.71 12.13
N LYS A 9 -1.00 -12.37 13.27
CA LYS A 9 -0.63 -13.36 14.30
C LYS A 9 -1.83 -14.06 14.93
N GLN A 10 -2.99 -13.40 14.93
CA GLN A 10 -4.26 -13.93 15.42
C GLN A 10 -5.08 -14.62 14.31
N GLY A 11 -4.53 -14.80 13.11
CA GLY A 11 -5.20 -15.45 11.98
C GLY A 11 -6.08 -14.53 11.13
N PHE A 12 -6.19 -13.24 11.46
CA PHE A 12 -6.98 -12.27 10.69
C PHE A 12 -6.20 -11.71 9.49
N HIS A 13 -5.84 -12.57 8.53
CA HIS A 13 -4.95 -12.23 7.42
C HIS A 13 -5.57 -11.26 6.42
N ALA A 14 -6.85 -11.39 6.07
CA ALA A 14 -7.55 -10.45 5.20
C ALA A 14 -7.53 -9.03 5.78
N THR A 15 -7.87 -8.89 7.07
CA THR A 15 -7.84 -7.60 7.78
C THR A 15 -6.42 -7.05 7.92
N ALA A 16 -5.42 -7.92 8.12
CA ALA A 16 -4.02 -7.52 8.13
C ALA A 16 -3.57 -6.93 6.78
N ILE A 17 -3.93 -7.59 5.66
CA ILE A 17 -3.67 -7.08 4.31
C ILE A 17 -4.39 -5.74 4.09
N TYR A 18 -5.65 -5.66 4.49
CA TYR A 18 -6.45 -4.44 4.41
C TYR A 18 -5.79 -3.25 5.11
N LEU A 19 -5.37 -3.41 6.37
CA LEU A 19 -4.65 -2.36 7.10
C LEU A 19 -3.25 -2.09 6.55
N GLY A 20 -2.58 -3.10 5.99
CA GLY A 20 -1.28 -2.93 5.37
C GLY A 20 -1.33 -2.08 4.09
N GLY A 21 -2.35 -2.26 3.25
CA GLY A 21 -2.53 -1.42 2.07
C GLY A 21 -2.89 0.03 2.43
N TYR A 22 -3.68 0.25 3.49
CA TYR A 22 -3.90 1.61 4.01
C TYR A 22 -2.62 2.29 4.46
N ALA A 23 -1.65 1.55 5.00
CA ALA A 23 -0.36 2.14 5.35
C ALA A 23 0.37 2.69 4.11
N VAL A 24 0.24 2.06 2.95
CA VAL A 24 0.77 2.57 1.67
C VAL A 24 -0.02 3.80 1.22
N GLU A 25 -1.35 3.73 1.24
CA GLU A 25 -2.23 4.84 0.89
C GLU A 25 -1.91 6.10 1.71
N CYS A 26 -1.82 5.96 3.05
CA CYS A 26 -1.50 7.06 3.95
C CYS A 26 -0.12 7.66 3.67
N LEU A 27 0.88 6.84 3.33
CA LEU A 27 2.20 7.34 2.97
C LEU A 27 2.15 8.15 1.67
N LEU A 28 1.46 7.66 0.64
CA LEU A 28 1.31 8.40 -0.62
C LEU A 28 0.54 9.72 -0.42
N LYS A 29 -0.55 9.69 0.36
CA LYS A 29 -1.32 10.89 0.72
C LYS A 29 -0.47 11.91 1.49
N ALA A 30 0.32 11.46 2.47
CA ALA A 30 1.23 12.34 3.21
C ALA A 30 2.31 12.95 2.29
N MET A 31 2.78 12.19 1.30
CA MET A 31 3.72 12.69 0.30
C MET A 31 3.10 13.73 -0.63
N ILE A 32 1.85 13.54 -1.02
CA ILE A 32 1.08 14.55 -1.78
C ILE A 32 0.95 15.83 -0.96
N CYS A 33 0.53 15.74 0.30
CA CYS A 33 0.44 16.91 1.19
C CYS A 33 1.78 17.66 1.29
N ARG A 34 2.89 16.95 1.52
CA ARG A 34 4.23 17.56 1.57
C ARG A 34 4.60 18.25 0.27
N ARG A 35 4.32 17.61 -0.87
CA ARG A 35 4.65 18.16 -2.20
C ARG A 35 3.87 19.43 -2.52
N LEU A 36 2.62 19.51 -2.07
CA LEU A 36 1.71 20.63 -2.32
C LEU A 36 1.76 21.70 -1.22
N ASP A 37 2.62 21.50 -0.21
CA ASP A 37 2.69 22.35 0.98
C ASP A 37 1.31 22.57 1.63
N GLN A 38 0.57 21.47 1.83
CA GLN A 38 -0.76 21.47 2.43
C GLN A 38 -0.73 20.74 3.78
N GLU A 39 -1.32 21.34 4.80
CA GLU A 39 -1.47 20.70 6.12
C GLU A 39 -2.49 19.55 6.10
N ALA A 40 -3.53 19.69 5.27
CA ALA A 40 -4.60 18.69 5.11
C ALA A 40 -4.64 18.18 3.67
N LEU A 41 -5.08 16.93 3.51
CA LEU A 41 -5.22 16.32 2.18
C LEU A 41 -6.38 16.97 1.41
N PRO A 42 -6.12 17.59 0.24
CA PRO A 42 -7.18 18.12 -0.60
C PRO A 42 -8.21 17.06 -0.99
N VAL A 43 -9.49 17.44 -1.05
CA VAL A 43 -10.64 16.54 -1.32
C VAL A 43 -10.44 15.71 -2.60
N MET A 44 -9.83 16.27 -3.64
CA MET A 44 -9.57 15.55 -4.90
C MET A 44 -8.66 14.32 -4.74
N PHE A 45 -7.91 14.21 -3.64
CA PHE A 45 -7.06 13.06 -3.34
C PHE A 45 -7.69 12.11 -2.31
N HIS A 46 -8.97 12.27 -1.96
CA HIS A 46 -9.73 11.36 -1.10
C HIS A 46 -10.16 10.10 -1.88
N SER A 47 -9.20 9.48 -2.56
CA SER A 47 -9.35 8.23 -3.34
C SER A 47 -8.58 7.10 -2.66
N HIS A 48 -8.93 5.87 -3.02
CA HIS A 48 -8.22 4.63 -2.65
C HIS A 48 -7.32 4.10 -3.78
N ASP A 49 -7.30 4.77 -4.94
CA ASP A 49 -6.50 4.37 -6.09
C ASP A 49 -5.01 4.66 -5.84
N LEU A 50 -4.26 3.61 -5.49
CA LEU A 50 -2.82 3.71 -5.25
C LEU A 50 -2.04 4.21 -6.46
N GLU A 51 -2.47 3.91 -7.68
CA GLU A 51 -1.77 4.32 -8.91
C GLU A 51 -1.95 5.81 -9.16
N ALA A 52 -3.17 6.32 -9.01
CA ALA A 52 -3.44 7.76 -9.04
C ALA A 52 -2.67 8.49 -7.93
N LEU A 53 -2.68 7.98 -6.70
CA LEU A 53 -1.94 8.57 -5.58
C LEU A 53 -0.42 8.55 -5.83
N LEU A 54 0.12 7.49 -6.42
CA LEU A 54 1.53 7.44 -6.82
C LEU A 54 1.86 8.52 -7.87
N PHE A 55 0.98 8.70 -8.86
CA PHE A 55 1.10 9.74 -9.86
C PHE A 55 1.13 11.14 -9.24
N PHE A 56 0.15 11.45 -8.39
CA PHE A 56 0.07 12.77 -7.75
C PHE A 56 1.19 13.02 -6.72
N SER A 57 1.77 11.97 -6.13
CA SER A 57 2.97 12.11 -5.28
C SER A 57 4.23 12.52 -6.07
N GLY A 58 4.20 12.44 -7.40
CA GLY A 58 5.34 12.74 -8.27
C GLY A 58 6.41 11.63 -8.30
N LEU A 59 6.08 10.44 -7.79
CA LEU A 59 7.03 9.34 -7.64
C LEU A 59 6.95 8.28 -8.75
N THR A 60 5.97 8.34 -9.65
CA THR A 60 5.77 7.32 -10.72
C THR A 60 7.05 6.97 -11.46
N ARG A 61 7.71 7.96 -12.07
CA ARG A 61 8.94 7.71 -12.84
C ARG A 61 10.07 7.10 -12.00
N ARG A 62 10.20 7.52 -10.73
CA ARG A 62 11.22 6.98 -9.82
C ARG A 62 10.91 5.53 -9.45
N MET A 63 9.63 5.20 -9.23
CA MET A 63 9.21 3.83 -8.95
C MET A 63 9.41 2.94 -10.18
N GLU A 64 9.01 3.38 -11.36
CA GLU A 64 9.18 2.65 -12.63
C GLU A 64 10.65 2.32 -12.92
N ALA A 65 11.56 3.25 -12.61
CA ALA A 65 13.00 3.03 -12.72
C ALA A 65 13.51 1.95 -11.75
N ASN A 66 12.88 1.79 -10.59
CA ASN A 66 13.18 0.74 -9.62
C ASN A 66 12.30 -0.50 -9.87
N LYS A 67 12.65 -1.29 -10.90
CA LYS A 67 11.90 -2.49 -11.32
C LYS A 67 11.51 -3.44 -10.17
N PRO A 68 12.38 -3.76 -9.20
CA PRO A 68 11.99 -4.59 -8.07
C PRO A 68 10.84 -4.01 -7.24
N VAL A 69 10.92 -2.73 -6.86
CA VAL A 69 9.86 -2.05 -6.09
C VAL A 69 8.59 -1.92 -6.92
N HIS A 70 8.71 -1.56 -8.21
CA HIS A 70 7.56 -1.45 -9.11
C HIS A 70 6.78 -2.78 -9.19
N ARG A 71 7.48 -3.92 -9.29
CA ARG A 71 6.81 -5.24 -9.25
C ARG A 71 6.10 -5.49 -7.93
N SER A 72 6.72 -5.16 -6.80
CA SER A 72 6.06 -5.28 -5.49
C SER A 72 4.86 -4.36 -5.37
N PHE A 73 4.91 -3.14 -5.91
CA PHE A 73 3.79 -2.21 -5.96
C PHE A 73 2.62 -2.77 -6.77
N ALA A 74 2.88 -3.31 -7.97
CA ALA A 74 1.86 -3.94 -8.79
C ALA A 74 1.14 -5.09 -8.05
N LYS A 75 1.90 -5.90 -7.29
CA LYS A 75 1.34 -6.99 -6.48
C LYS A 75 0.53 -6.50 -5.27
N VAL A 76 0.98 -5.43 -4.61
CA VAL A 76 0.22 -4.77 -3.53
C VAL A 76 -1.10 -4.24 -4.06
N LYS A 77 -1.08 -3.51 -5.19
CA LYS A 77 -2.27 -2.96 -5.84
C LYS A 77 -3.28 -4.06 -6.17
N ASP A 78 -2.82 -5.14 -6.81
CA ASP A 78 -3.68 -6.24 -7.25
C ASP A 78 -4.33 -7.00 -6.07
N MET A 79 -3.59 -7.21 -4.99
CA MET A 79 -4.11 -7.89 -3.80
C MET A 79 -5.02 -7.00 -2.93
N TRP A 80 -4.76 -5.70 -2.86
CA TRP A 80 -5.44 -4.78 -1.96
C TRP A 80 -6.65 -4.06 -2.57
N LYS A 81 -6.95 -4.25 -3.86
CA LYS A 81 -8.10 -3.64 -4.58
C LYS A 81 -9.28 -3.35 -3.65
N LEU A 82 -9.76 -2.10 -3.62
CA LEU A 82 -10.86 -1.68 -2.75
C LEU A 82 -12.16 -1.39 -3.50
N ASP A 83 -12.07 -0.89 -4.73
CA ASP A 83 -13.21 -0.37 -5.51
C ASP A 83 -13.74 -1.37 -6.55
N THR A 84 -13.54 -2.66 -6.30
CA THR A 84 -13.96 -3.76 -7.19
C THR A 84 -14.78 -4.79 -6.42
N ASP A 85 -15.56 -5.61 -7.12
CA ASP A 85 -16.16 -6.85 -6.60
C ASP A 85 -15.13 -7.77 -5.90
N GLN A 86 -13.90 -7.69 -6.34
CA GLN A 86 -12.72 -8.35 -5.79
C GLN A 86 -12.14 -7.66 -4.54
N SER A 87 -12.89 -6.78 -3.88
CA SER A 87 -12.38 -6.00 -2.75
C SER A 87 -11.90 -6.89 -1.60
N ILE A 88 -10.71 -6.62 -1.05
CA ILE A 88 -10.23 -7.32 0.15
C ILE A 88 -11.18 -7.16 1.35
N ARG A 89 -12.07 -6.15 1.33
CA ARG A 89 -13.12 -5.92 2.33
C ARG A 89 -14.24 -6.95 2.28
N TYR A 90 -14.57 -7.45 1.08
CA TYR A 90 -15.77 -8.25 0.83
C TYR A 90 -15.47 -9.67 0.36
N ARG A 91 -14.21 -9.96 0.00
CA ARG A 91 -13.76 -11.34 -0.20
C ARG A 91 -13.97 -12.14 1.09
N ASP A 92 -14.32 -13.41 0.93
CA ASP A 92 -14.38 -14.36 2.04
C ASP A 92 -13.05 -14.31 2.81
N PRO A 93 -13.04 -13.92 4.09
CA PRO A 93 -11.81 -13.87 4.88
C PRO A 93 -11.07 -15.21 4.94
N ALA A 94 -11.78 -16.34 4.84
CA ALA A 94 -11.17 -17.68 4.80
C ALA A 94 -10.38 -17.95 3.52
N SER A 95 -10.64 -17.20 2.45
CA SER A 95 -9.89 -17.29 1.18
C SER A 95 -8.50 -16.64 1.24
N VAL A 96 -8.19 -15.91 2.32
CA VAL A 96 -6.92 -15.20 2.51
C VAL A 96 -6.16 -15.83 3.67
N GLY A 97 -5.06 -16.50 3.35
CA GLY A 97 -4.27 -17.26 4.31
C GLY A 97 -3.00 -16.56 4.79
N GLU A 98 -2.30 -17.23 5.69
CA GLU A 98 -1.00 -16.80 6.20
C GLU A 98 0.04 -16.61 5.08
N LYS A 99 -0.04 -17.44 4.02
CA LYS A 99 0.83 -17.32 2.84
C LYS A 99 0.62 -15.99 2.12
N ASP A 100 -0.62 -15.57 1.93
CA ASP A 100 -0.96 -14.29 1.29
C ASP A 100 -0.45 -13.12 2.12
N TRP A 101 -0.69 -13.15 3.44
CA TRP A 101 -0.14 -12.15 4.35
C TRP A 101 1.38 -12.09 4.29
N ARG A 102 2.09 -13.23 4.31
CA ARG A 102 3.57 -13.24 4.25
C ARG A 102 4.09 -12.63 2.95
N LEU A 103 3.46 -12.93 1.82
CA LEU A 103 3.80 -12.33 0.53
C LEU A 103 3.56 -10.82 0.54
N PHE A 104 2.37 -10.40 0.98
CA PHE A 104 1.99 -9.00 1.08
C PHE A 104 2.93 -8.22 2.01
N PHE A 105 3.19 -8.74 3.21
CA PHE A 105 4.09 -8.14 4.19
C PHE A 105 5.50 -7.97 3.63
N ARG A 106 6.00 -8.96 2.87
CA ARG A 106 7.29 -8.86 2.17
C ARG A 106 7.27 -7.75 1.12
N TRP A 107 6.23 -7.68 0.28
CA TRP A 107 6.10 -6.62 -0.73
C TRP A 107 6.00 -5.22 -0.11
N LEU A 108 5.56 -5.10 1.13
CA LEU A 108 5.55 -3.83 1.85
C LEU A 108 6.90 -3.50 2.50
N ASN A 109 7.49 -4.43 3.25
CA ASN A 109 8.53 -4.12 4.24
C ASN A 109 9.93 -4.62 3.89
N HIS A 110 10.11 -5.42 2.84
CA HIS A 110 11.44 -5.91 2.49
C HIS A 110 12.38 -4.74 2.19
N GLU A 111 13.58 -4.75 2.77
CA GLU A 111 14.52 -3.61 2.71
C GLU A 111 14.81 -3.12 1.28
N LYS A 112 15.09 -4.05 0.35
CA LYS A 112 15.48 -3.72 -1.04
C LYS A 112 14.33 -3.60 -2.05
N VAL A 113 13.16 -4.19 -1.77
CA VAL A 113 12.06 -4.32 -2.76
C VAL A 113 10.70 -3.90 -2.20
N GLY A 114 10.64 -3.58 -0.91
CA GLY A 114 9.41 -3.25 -0.20
C GLY A 114 8.93 -1.85 -0.56
N VAL A 115 7.65 -1.75 -0.91
CA VAL A 115 7.00 -0.49 -1.28
C VAL A 115 7.11 0.54 -0.16
N MET A 116 6.80 0.17 1.08
CA MET A 116 6.88 1.10 2.21
C MET A 116 8.31 1.48 2.56
N ALA A 117 9.23 0.52 2.51
CA ALA A 117 10.66 0.80 2.73
C ALA A 117 11.17 1.81 1.69
N TRP A 118 10.83 1.60 0.42
CA TRP A 118 11.18 2.51 -0.66
C TRP A 118 10.52 3.88 -0.51
N LEU A 119 9.21 3.95 -0.25
CA LEU A 119 8.49 5.20 -0.03
C LEU A 119 9.14 6.04 1.08
N ARG A 120 9.44 5.44 2.23
CA ARG A 120 10.09 6.13 3.36
C ARG A 120 11.49 6.68 3.03
N SER A 121 12.18 6.10 2.05
CA SER A 121 13.49 6.59 1.60
C SER A 121 13.41 7.76 0.61
N GLN A 122 12.22 8.09 0.09
CA GLN A 122 12.07 9.16 -0.89
C GLN A 122 12.21 10.53 -0.23
N LYS A 123 13.13 11.34 -0.76
CA LYS A 123 13.18 12.78 -0.47
C LYS A 123 12.18 13.48 -1.38
N ILE A 124 11.18 14.08 -0.77
CA ILE A 124 10.16 14.95 -1.36
C ILE A 124 10.22 16.26 -0.61
#